data_AF-A0A961SQU1-F1
#
_entry.id   AF-A0A961SQU1-F1
#
_cell.length_a   1.000
_cell.length_b   1.000
_cell.length_c   1.000
_cell.angle_alpha   90.00
_cell.angle_beta   90.00
_cell.angle_gamma   90.00
#
_symmetry.space_group_name_H-M   'P 1'
#
loop_
_entity.id
_entity.type
_entity.pdbx_description
1 polymer ?
#
loop_
_entity_poly.entity_id
_entity_poly.type
_entity_poly.pdbx_seq_one_letter_code
_entity_poly.pdbx_strand_id
1 'polypeptide(L)'
;MNELAHGSALSRWFNSNGWRQAIIATPYLWLFVFVFIPFLIIVWISLGKTYPASPPFAFKPEFPWIHWEGYQRLFTDSLYVRAYLISVYNAAIATLLCLLVGYPMALGLTRVSRSWRSFLLILVILPFWTSFLLRVYAWMGLMGSNSWLNRGLTAIWNTLAPAGWELGSIPMMNSNFAVILVMVYTYLPFMILPLYANLEKLDNTLNEAAMDLGSRPSQVFRDVTLPLSVPGIIAGG
;
A
#
# COMPACT_ATOMS: atom_id res chain seq x y z
N MET A 1 -9.16 -32.23 -59.85
CA MET A 1 -10.11 -31.09 -59.85
C MET A 1 -10.55 -30.91 -58.40
N ASN A 2 -9.74 -30.25 -57.56
CA ASN A 2 -9.76 -28.81 -57.22
C ASN A 2 -11.09 -28.33 -56.62
N GLU A 3 -11.35 -28.61 -55.34
CA GLU A 3 -12.50 -27.99 -54.65
C GLU A 3 -12.38 -27.83 -53.11
N LEU A 4 -11.19 -27.70 -52.52
CA LEU A 4 -11.05 -27.59 -51.04
C LEU A 4 -10.14 -26.44 -50.53
N ALA A 5 -10.04 -25.31 -51.23
CA ALA A 5 -9.08 -24.26 -50.85
C ALA A 5 -9.63 -22.83 -50.73
N HIS A 6 -10.91 -22.64 -50.39
CA HIS A 6 -11.49 -21.29 -50.17
C HIS A 6 -12.05 -21.09 -48.75
N GLY A 7 -11.32 -21.56 -47.73
CA GLY A 7 -11.52 -21.09 -46.36
C GLY A 7 -10.85 -19.73 -46.16
N SER A 8 -11.64 -18.68 -45.92
CA SER A 8 -11.15 -17.32 -45.61
C SER A 8 -10.11 -17.37 -44.47
N ALA A 9 -9.12 -16.47 -44.48
CA ALA A 9 -8.07 -16.42 -43.45
C ALA A 9 -8.67 -16.37 -42.02
N LEU A 10 -9.83 -15.72 -41.87
CA LEU A 10 -10.64 -15.69 -40.64
C LEU A 10 -11.13 -17.08 -40.21
N SER A 11 -11.64 -17.90 -41.13
CA SER A 11 -12.10 -19.27 -40.82
C SER A 11 -10.95 -20.18 -40.38
N ARG A 12 -9.77 -20.07 -41.00
CA ARG A 12 -8.56 -20.81 -40.61
C ARG A 12 -7.98 -20.35 -39.28
N TRP A 13 -8.05 -19.04 -38.99
CA TRP A 13 -7.66 -18.48 -37.70
C TRP A 13 -8.57 -18.97 -36.58
N PHE A 14 -9.90 -18.90 -36.77
CA PHE A 14 -10.87 -19.36 -35.78
C PHE A 14 -10.75 -20.86 -35.46
N ASN A 15 -10.44 -21.69 -36.46
CA ASN A 15 -10.37 -23.14 -36.31
C ASN A 15 -9.06 -23.68 -35.69
N SER A 16 -8.02 -22.85 -35.55
CA SER A 16 -6.73 -23.26 -34.95
C SER A 16 -6.54 -22.75 -33.52
N ASN A 17 -6.50 -21.42 -33.33
CA ASN A 17 -6.26 -20.78 -32.03
C ASN A 17 -7.07 -19.47 -31.83
N GLY A 18 -7.87 -19.06 -32.82
CA GLY A 18 -8.57 -17.77 -32.81
C GLY A 18 -9.63 -17.65 -31.72
N TRP A 19 -10.33 -18.74 -31.40
CA TRP A 19 -11.28 -18.76 -30.27
C TRP A 19 -10.56 -18.53 -28.94
N ARG A 20 -9.39 -19.13 -28.73
CA ARG A 20 -8.57 -18.94 -27.52
C ARG A 20 -8.08 -17.50 -27.41
N GLN A 21 -7.63 -16.93 -28.53
CA GLN A 21 -7.21 -15.52 -28.60
C GLN A 21 -8.37 -14.56 -28.36
N ALA A 22 -9.57 -14.83 -28.87
CA ALA A 22 -10.76 -14.01 -28.65
C ALA A 22 -11.22 -14.02 -27.18
N ILE A 23 -11.19 -15.19 -26.54
CA ILE A 23 -11.53 -15.32 -25.10
C ILE A 23 -10.52 -14.55 -24.24
N ILE A 24 -9.23 -14.60 -24.58
CA ILE A 24 -8.19 -13.85 -23.87
C ILE A 24 -8.27 -12.35 -24.19
N ALA A 25 -8.55 -11.96 -25.43
CA ALA A 25 -8.60 -10.56 -25.85
C ALA A 25 -9.80 -9.81 -25.25
N THR A 26 -10.92 -10.49 -25.01
CA THR A 26 -12.13 -9.89 -24.43
C THR A 26 -11.87 -9.17 -23.09
N PRO A 27 -11.31 -9.80 -22.05
CA PRO A 27 -11.02 -9.12 -20.79
C PRO A 27 -9.96 -8.03 -20.94
N TYR A 28 -8.95 -8.19 -21.80
CA TYR A 28 -7.95 -7.14 -22.04
C TYR A 28 -8.55 -5.91 -22.73
N LEU A 29 -9.42 -6.13 -23.72
CA LEU A 29 -10.12 -5.06 -24.41
C LEU A 29 -11.07 -4.35 -23.44
N TRP A 30 -11.76 -5.10 -22.58
CA TRP A 30 -12.58 -4.53 -21.54
C TRP A 30 -11.76 -3.67 -20.58
N LEU A 31 -10.63 -4.16 -20.06
CA LEU A 31 -9.73 -3.39 -19.21
C LEU A 31 -9.20 -2.14 -19.92
N PHE A 32 -8.81 -2.26 -21.19
CA PHE A 32 -8.33 -1.13 -21.97
C PHE A 32 -9.42 -0.06 -22.12
N VAL A 33 -10.63 -0.45 -22.52
CA VAL A 33 -11.73 0.50 -22.73
C VAL A 33 -12.15 1.16 -21.43
N PHE A 34 -12.30 0.41 -20.35
CA PHE A 34 -12.89 0.93 -19.12
C PHE A 34 -11.89 1.47 -18.09
N VAL A 35 -10.60 1.11 -18.19
CA VAL A 35 -9.55 1.63 -17.30
C VAL A 35 -8.67 2.65 -18.03
N PHE A 36 -8.20 2.31 -19.23
CA PHE A 36 -7.23 3.15 -19.94
C PHE A 36 -7.88 4.39 -20.57
N ILE A 37 -9.08 4.29 -21.13
CA ILE A 37 -9.75 5.46 -21.73
C ILE A 37 -10.07 6.54 -20.69
N PRO A 38 -10.69 6.26 -19.52
CA PRO A 38 -10.90 7.29 -18.51
C PRO A 38 -9.60 7.94 -18.03
N PHE A 39 -8.51 7.17 -17.93
CA PHE A 39 -7.20 7.71 -17.60
C PHE A 39 -6.70 8.70 -18.66
N LEU A 40 -6.82 8.37 -19.96
CA LEU A 40 -6.48 9.29 -21.05
C LEU A 40 -7.34 10.56 -21.02
N ILE A 41 -8.64 10.44 -20.70
CA ILE A 41 -9.53 11.60 -20.56
C ILE A 41 -9.03 12.51 -19.43
N ILE A 42 -8.62 11.95 -18.28
CA ILE A 42 -8.08 12.75 -17.17
C ILE A 42 -6.78 13.47 -17.57
N VAL A 43 -5.87 12.78 -18.27
CA VAL A 43 -4.63 13.38 -18.79
C VAL A 43 -4.93 14.50 -19.79
N TRP A 44 -5.94 14.32 -20.63
CA TRP A 44 -6.38 15.36 -21.55
C TRP A 44 -6.94 16.58 -20.79
N ILE A 45 -7.80 16.35 -19.80
CA ILE A 45 -8.38 17.42 -18.97
C ILE A 45 -7.31 18.14 -18.14
N SER A 46 -6.27 17.45 -17.65
CA SER A 46 -5.20 18.08 -16.87
C SER A 46 -4.33 19.05 -17.67
N LEU A 47 -4.38 18.98 -19.01
CA LEU A 47 -3.77 19.96 -19.92
C LEU A 47 -4.66 21.19 -20.14
N GLY A 48 -5.90 21.17 -19.67
CA GLY A 48 -6.80 22.31 -19.66
C GLY A 48 -6.61 23.21 -18.44
N LYS A 49 -7.18 24.42 -18.48
CA LYS A 49 -7.26 25.31 -17.32
C LYS A 49 -8.62 25.17 -16.67
N THR A 50 -8.65 25.13 -15.33
CA THR A 50 -9.91 25.15 -14.56
C THR A 50 -10.73 26.37 -14.95
N TYR A 51 -11.98 26.15 -15.32
CA TYR A 51 -12.89 27.19 -15.76
C TYR A 51 -14.17 27.17 -14.92
N PRO A 52 -14.73 28.31 -14.48
CA PRO A 52 -15.89 28.34 -13.59
C PRO A 52 -17.23 27.94 -14.25
N ALA A 53 -17.28 27.79 -15.58
CA ALA A 53 -18.48 27.40 -16.32
C ALA A 53 -18.52 25.88 -16.56
N SER A 54 -19.63 25.36 -17.09
CA SER A 54 -19.72 23.97 -17.57
C SER A 54 -19.42 23.91 -19.07
N PRO A 55 -18.46 23.10 -19.54
CA PRO A 55 -17.60 22.17 -18.78
C PRO A 55 -16.55 22.88 -17.90
N PRO A 56 -16.16 22.29 -16.74
CA PRO A 56 -15.29 22.92 -15.72
C PRO A 56 -13.81 23.03 -16.12
N PHE A 57 -13.53 23.00 -17.41
CA PHE A 57 -12.20 23.13 -18.00
C PHE A 57 -12.30 23.80 -19.37
N ALA A 58 -11.27 24.56 -19.72
CA ALA A 58 -11.14 25.17 -21.03
C ALA A 58 -9.71 24.98 -21.57
N PHE A 59 -9.61 24.85 -22.88
CA PHE A 59 -8.36 24.76 -23.63
C PHE A 59 -8.08 26.10 -24.32
N LYS A 60 -6.83 26.32 -24.75
CA LYS A 60 -6.51 27.52 -25.54
C LYS A 60 -7.22 27.43 -26.90
N PRO A 61 -7.75 28.55 -27.42
CA PRO A 61 -8.35 28.58 -28.76
C PRO A 61 -7.33 28.40 -29.88
N GLU A 62 -6.06 28.76 -29.61
CA GLU A 62 -4.96 28.70 -30.57
C GLU A 62 -3.92 27.64 -30.20
N PHE A 63 -3.17 27.16 -31.19
CA PHE A 63 -2.11 26.18 -31.00
C PHE A 63 -0.92 26.78 -30.23
N PRO A 64 -0.33 26.10 -29.23
CA PRO A 64 -0.70 24.77 -28.73
C PRO A 64 -1.90 24.86 -27.76
N TRP A 65 -2.96 24.09 -28.02
CA TRP A 65 -4.27 24.10 -27.32
C TRP A 65 -4.22 23.82 -25.80
N ILE A 66 -3.03 23.72 -25.20
CA ILE A 66 -2.76 23.23 -23.85
C ILE A 66 -2.22 24.33 -22.91
N HIS A 67 -2.46 24.13 -21.62
CA HIS A 67 -1.94 24.95 -20.53
C HIS A 67 -0.92 24.14 -19.71
N TRP A 68 0.29 24.69 -19.58
CA TRP A 68 1.34 24.12 -18.71
C TRP A 68 1.30 24.68 -17.28
N GLU A 69 0.50 25.71 -17.04
CA GLU A 69 0.39 26.40 -15.74
C GLU A 69 0.05 25.43 -14.59
N GLY A 70 -0.81 24.44 -14.83
CA GLY A 70 -1.17 23.44 -13.81
C GLY A 70 0.04 22.62 -13.35
N TYR A 71 0.87 22.19 -14.29
CA TYR A 71 2.10 21.45 -13.99
C TYR A 71 3.18 22.33 -13.37
N GLN A 72 3.30 23.59 -13.79
CA GLN A 72 4.22 24.55 -13.16
C GLN A 72 3.87 24.77 -11.69
N ARG A 73 2.57 24.91 -11.35
CA ARG A 73 2.10 25.08 -9.97
C ARG A 73 2.52 23.94 -9.05
N LEU A 74 2.63 22.70 -9.55
CA LEU A 74 3.09 21.56 -8.74
C LEU A 74 4.48 21.79 -8.14
N PHE A 75 5.33 22.57 -8.82
CA PHE A 75 6.71 22.82 -8.39
C PHE A 75 6.93 24.22 -7.81
N THR A 76 6.12 25.20 -8.19
CA THR A 76 6.29 26.59 -7.74
C THR A 76 5.49 26.95 -6.49
N ASP A 77 4.35 26.29 -6.27
CA ASP A 77 3.47 26.59 -5.15
C ASP A 77 3.88 25.77 -3.92
N SER A 78 4.24 26.49 -2.85
CA SER A 78 4.72 25.90 -1.60
C SER A 78 3.70 24.99 -0.93
N LEU A 79 2.40 25.20 -1.17
CA LEU A 79 1.34 24.35 -0.63
C LEU A 79 1.40 22.93 -1.22
N TYR A 80 1.54 22.82 -2.55
CA TYR A 80 1.59 21.51 -3.22
C TYR A 80 2.88 20.77 -2.90
N VAL A 81 4.02 21.46 -2.95
CA VAL A 81 5.32 20.88 -2.60
C VAL A 81 5.32 20.40 -1.15
N ARG A 82 4.81 21.22 -0.21
CA ARG A 82 4.72 20.84 1.20
C ARG A 82 3.78 19.68 1.42
N ALA A 83 2.60 19.68 0.79
CA ALA A 83 1.65 18.56 0.89
C ALA A 83 2.27 17.26 0.38
N TYR A 84 2.94 17.30 -0.77
CA TYR A 84 3.65 16.16 -1.35
C TYR A 84 4.74 15.64 -0.40
N LEU A 85 5.60 16.52 0.13
CA LEU A 85 6.65 16.13 1.06
C LEU A 85 6.11 15.54 2.36
N ILE A 86 5.01 16.09 2.91
CA ILE A 86 4.35 15.51 4.09
C ILE A 86 3.80 14.12 3.77
N SER A 87 3.20 13.92 2.58
CA SER A 87 2.72 12.60 2.16
C SER A 87 3.86 11.58 2.02
N VAL A 88 4.96 11.96 1.36
CA VAL A 88 6.15 11.09 1.23
C VAL A 88 6.76 10.78 2.58
N TYR A 89 6.90 11.80 3.45
CA TYR A 89 7.40 11.62 4.81
C TYR A 89 6.53 10.66 5.62
N ASN A 90 5.21 10.89 5.65
CA ASN A 90 4.27 10.03 6.38
C ASN A 90 4.28 8.60 5.83
N ALA A 91 4.33 8.43 4.51
CA ALA A 91 4.42 7.11 3.87
C ALA A 91 5.73 6.40 4.24
N ALA A 92 6.87 7.08 4.17
CA ALA A 92 8.17 6.49 4.51
C ALA A 92 8.23 6.07 5.98
N ILE A 93 7.75 6.90 6.90
CA ILE A 93 7.69 6.56 8.33
C ILE A 93 6.72 5.39 8.56
N ALA A 94 5.55 5.40 7.93
CA ALA A 94 4.59 4.31 8.06
C ALA A 94 5.17 2.99 7.53
N THR A 95 5.81 2.97 6.35
CA THR A 95 6.46 1.77 5.78
C THR A 95 7.57 1.27 6.70
N LEU A 96 8.41 2.16 7.23
CA LEU A 96 9.47 1.77 8.17
C LEU A 96 8.89 1.14 9.45
N LEU A 97 7.86 1.75 10.04
CA LEU A 97 7.20 1.22 11.23
C LEU A 97 6.49 -0.12 10.94
N CYS A 98 5.81 -0.24 9.79
CA CYS A 98 5.23 -1.50 9.33
C CYS A 98 6.29 -2.59 9.18
N LEU A 99 7.47 -2.27 8.65
CA LEU A 99 8.57 -3.23 8.54
C LEU A 99 9.12 -3.60 9.93
N LEU A 100 9.38 -2.62 10.79
CA LEU A 100 9.92 -2.84 12.14
C LEU A 100 9.01 -3.71 13.01
N VAL A 101 7.70 -3.56 12.88
CA VAL A 101 6.71 -4.35 13.64
C VAL A 101 6.31 -5.63 12.90
N GLY A 102 6.08 -5.54 11.60
CA GLY A 102 5.61 -6.65 10.76
C GLY A 102 6.67 -7.73 10.56
N TYR A 103 7.95 -7.36 10.48
CA TYR A 103 9.04 -8.32 10.34
C TYR A 103 9.15 -9.29 11.53
N PRO A 104 9.26 -8.85 12.80
CA PRO A 104 9.30 -9.77 13.92
C PRO A 104 8.00 -10.58 14.06
N MET A 105 6.85 -10.03 13.70
CA MET A 105 5.59 -10.78 13.65
C MET A 105 5.64 -11.91 12.60
N ALA A 106 6.10 -11.61 11.38
CA ALA A 106 6.25 -12.59 10.31
C ALA A 106 7.27 -13.69 10.67
N LEU A 107 8.41 -13.31 11.27
CA LEU A 107 9.40 -14.27 11.76
C LEU A 107 8.85 -15.12 12.92
N GLY A 108 8.04 -14.54 13.81
CA GLY A 108 7.34 -15.28 14.85
C GLY A 108 6.38 -16.33 14.27
N LEU A 109 5.65 -15.98 13.21
CA LEU A 109 4.72 -16.88 12.52
C LEU A 109 5.42 -18.11 11.92
N THR A 110 6.66 -17.98 11.45
CA THR A 110 7.41 -19.14 10.92
C THR A 110 7.88 -20.09 12.02
N ARG A 111 8.04 -19.60 13.26
CA ARG A 111 8.57 -20.35 14.41
C ARG A 111 7.51 -20.99 15.31
N VAL A 112 6.22 -20.66 15.13
CA VAL A 112 5.12 -21.30 15.87
C VAL A 112 4.67 -22.59 15.20
N SER A 113 4.01 -23.46 15.99
CA SER A 113 3.44 -24.72 15.48
C SER A 113 2.34 -24.47 14.44
N ARG A 114 2.12 -25.45 13.56
CA ARG A 114 1.23 -25.29 12.40
C ARG A 114 -0.20 -24.87 12.77
N SER A 115 -0.73 -25.39 13.88
CA SER A 115 -2.09 -25.07 14.34
C SER A 115 -2.21 -23.62 14.80
N TRP A 116 -1.23 -23.10 15.55
CA TRP A 116 -1.21 -21.71 16.00
C TRP A 116 -0.94 -20.73 14.86
N ARG A 117 -0.12 -21.13 13.88
CA ARG A 117 0.19 -20.32 12.71
C ARG A 117 -1.06 -19.90 11.94
N SER A 118 -1.92 -20.85 11.60
CA SER A 118 -3.17 -20.57 10.88
C SER A 118 -4.07 -19.62 11.67
N PHE A 119 -4.19 -19.83 12.99
CA PHE A 119 -4.98 -18.96 13.87
C PHE A 119 -4.42 -17.53 13.93
N LEU A 120 -3.11 -17.36 14.09
CA LEU A 120 -2.48 -16.04 14.14
C LEU A 120 -2.55 -15.31 12.79
N LEU A 121 -2.43 -16.03 11.66
CA LEU A 121 -2.63 -15.45 10.34
C LEU A 121 -4.07 -14.95 10.15
N ILE A 122 -5.07 -15.69 10.63
CA ILE A 122 -6.46 -15.23 10.63
C ILE A 122 -6.61 -13.94 11.45
N LEU A 123 -5.97 -13.87 12.63
CA LEU A 123 -6.01 -12.67 13.47
C LEU A 123 -5.40 -11.44 12.78
N VAL A 124 -4.30 -11.63 12.03
CA VAL A 124 -3.66 -10.57 11.23
C VAL A 124 -4.56 -10.09 10.09
N ILE A 125 -5.32 -10.99 9.47
CA ILE A 125 -6.20 -10.68 8.33
C ILE A 125 -7.57 -10.14 8.78
N LEU A 126 -8.02 -10.48 9.99
CA LEU A 126 -9.29 -10.07 10.58
C LEU A 126 -9.64 -8.58 10.38
N PRO A 127 -8.74 -7.61 10.60
CA PRO A 127 -9.07 -6.19 10.39
C PRO A 127 -9.51 -5.85 8.96
N PHE A 128 -9.12 -6.64 7.94
CA PHE A 128 -9.55 -6.40 6.55
C PHE A 128 -11.01 -6.69 6.29
N TRP A 129 -11.63 -7.54 7.09
CA TRP A 129 -13.04 -7.92 6.92
C TRP A 129 -13.98 -6.76 7.30
N THR A 130 -13.45 -5.73 7.95
CA THR A 130 -14.21 -4.54 8.33
C THR A 130 -13.99 -3.39 7.35
N SER A 131 -15.06 -2.63 7.09
CA SER A 131 -15.01 -1.45 6.21
C SER A 131 -13.93 -0.47 6.66
N PHE A 132 -13.12 0.00 5.71
CA PHE A 132 -12.06 0.98 5.99
C PHE A 132 -12.64 2.25 6.64
N LEU A 133 -13.79 2.75 6.18
CA LEU A 133 -14.44 3.92 6.77
C LEU A 133 -14.84 3.70 8.23
N LEU A 134 -15.38 2.53 8.55
CA LEU A 134 -15.75 2.19 9.93
C LEU A 134 -14.50 2.17 10.83
N ARG A 135 -13.39 1.61 10.35
CA ARG A 135 -12.11 1.61 11.06
C ARG A 135 -11.59 3.03 11.29
N VAL A 136 -11.69 3.91 10.29
CA VAL A 136 -11.31 5.33 10.43
C VAL A 136 -12.18 6.02 11.48
N TYR A 137 -13.50 5.83 11.47
CA TYR A 137 -14.39 6.41 12.48
C TYR A 137 -14.13 5.88 13.89
N ALA A 138 -13.83 4.59 14.03
CA ALA A 138 -13.42 4.01 15.30
C ALA A 138 -12.14 4.67 15.83
N TRP A 139 -11.13 4.84 14.97
CA TRP A 139 -9.88 5.54 15.32
C TRP A 139 -10.09 7.02 15.64
N MET A 140 -10.94 7.72 14.88
CA MET A 140 -11.33 9.11 15.21
C MET A 140 -12.00 9.19 16.58
N GLY A 141 -12.93 8.28 16.86
CA GLY A 141 -13.60 8.19 18.16
C GLY A 141 -12.62 7.88 19.31
N LEU A 142 -11.65 7.00 19.09
CA LEU A 142 -10.61 6.65 20.08
C LEU A 142 -9.56 7.75 20.28
N MET A 143 -9.25 8.55 19.26
CA MET A 143 -8.30 9.66 19.37
C MET A 143 -8.95 10.98 19.79
N GLY A 144 -10.28 11.06 19.75
CA GLY A 144 -11.05 12.21 20.23
C GLY A 144 -10.72 12.55 21.68
N SER A 145 -10.76 13.84 22.02
CA SER A 145 -10.40 14.37 23.35
C SER A 145 -11.22 13.75 24.49
N ASN A 146 -12.49 13.39 24.23
CA ASN A 146 -13.39 12.80 25.23
C ASN A 146 -13.35 11.25 25.30
N SER A 147 -12.48 10.61 24.52
CA SER A 147 -12.37 9.15 24.48
C SER A 147 -11.77 8.58 25.77
N TRP A 148 -12.01 7.29 26.04
CA TRP A 148 -11.39 6.61 27.18
C TRP A 148 -9.87 6.49 26.99
N LEU A 149 -9.41 6.29 25.75
CA LEU A 149 -7.99 6.13 25.41
C LEU A 149 -7.23 7.45 25.61
N ASN A 150 -7.72 8.56 25.04
CA ASN A 150 -7.08 9.86 25.18
C ASN A 150 -7.06 10.32 26.64
N ARG A 151 -8.17 10.12 27.39
CA ARG A 151 -8.21 10.40 28.82
C ARG A 151 -7.20 9.56 29.61
N GLY A 152 -7.09 8.26 29.30
CA GLY A 152 -6.11 7.38 29.93
C GLY A 152 -4.67 7.82 29.66
N LEU A 153 -4.34 8.14 28.41
CA LEU A 153 -3.01 8.64 28.03
C LEU A 153 -2.70 10.00 28.65
N THR A 154 -3.67 10.90 28.70
CA THR A 154 -3.53 12.21 29.37
C THR A 154 -3.31 12.04 30.87
N ALA A 155 -4.02 11.09 31.51
CA ALA A 155 -3.81 10.78 32.93
C ALA A 155 -2.40 10.23 33.19
N ILE A 156 -1.93 9.27 32.38
CA ILE A 156 -0.57 8.73 32.47
C ILE A 156 0.47 9.83 32.21
N TRP A 157 0.22 10.72 31.26
CA TRP A 157 1.11 11.85 31.01
C TRP A 157 1.19 12.76 32.24
N ASN A 158 0.03 13.18 32.78
CA ASN A 158 -0.01 14.09 33.92
C ASN A 158 0.56 13.46 35.21
N THR A 159 0.60 12.13 35.34
CA THR A 159 1.28 11.48 36.48
C THR A 159 2.80 11.43 36.33
N LEU A 160 3.32 11.41 35.11
CA LEU A 160 4.75 11.33 34.82
C LEU A 160 5.38 12.71 34.54
N ALA A 161 4.57 13.69 34.14
CA ALA A 161 5.02 15.02 33.76
C ALA A 161 5.44 15.85 34.98
N PRO A 162 6.50 16.67 34.87
CA PRO A 162 6.87 17.63 35.91
C PRO A 162 5.72 18.61 36.20
N ALA A 163 5.64 19.08 37.45
CA ALA A 163 4.66 20.06 37.88
C ALA A 163 4.70 21.31 36.96
N GLY A 164 3.56 21.64 36.35
CA GLY A 164 3.42 22.75 35.40
C GLY A 164 3.33 22.37 33.92
N TRP A 165 3.50 21.09 33.56
CA TRP A 165 3.36 20.57 32.18
C TRP A 165 2.06 19.77 31.97
N GLU A 166 1.05 20.06 32.80
CA GLU A 166 -0.23 19.38 32.76
C GLU A 166 -1.01 19.75 31.50
N LEU A 167 -1.55 18.73 30.83
CA LEU A 167 -2.36 18.87 29.64
C LEU A 167 -3.82 18.54 29.97
N GLY A 168 -4.75 19.32 29.43
CA GLY A 168 -6.18 19.01 29.51
C GLY A 168 -6.59 17.82 28.64
N SER A 169 -6.00 17.69 27.46
CA SER A 169 -6.10 16.51 26.60
C SER A 169 -4.96 16.50 25.58
N ILE A 170 -4.45 15.31 25.22
CA ILE A 170 -3.41 15.20 24.20
C ILE A 170 -4.06 15.44 22.81
N PRO A 171 -3.62 16.44 22.03
CA PRO A 171 -4.20 16.73 20.72
C PRO A 171 -3.72 15.69 19.69
N MET A 172 -4.35 14.52 19.68
CA MET A 172 -4.02 13.43 18.76
C MET A 172 -4.76 13.56 17.43
N MET A 173 -6.04 13.95 17.45
CA MET A 173 -6.86 14.04 16.25
C MET A 173 -6.39 15.17 15.32
N ASN A 174 -6.51 14.97 14.01
CA ASN A 174 -6.03 15.90 12.97
C ASN A 174 -4.51 16.15 12.99
N SER A 175 -3.72 15.23 13.54
CA SER A 175 -2.25 15.31 13.56
C SER A 175 -1.62 14.31 12.59
N ASN A 176 -0.36 14.55 12.19
CA ASN A 176 0.42 13.58 11.43
C ASN A 176 0.61 12.26 12.19
N PHE A 177 0.68 12.31 13.52
CA PHE A 177 0.76 11.11 14.36
C PHE A 177 -0.46 10.20 14.15
N ALA A 178 -1.67 10.76 14.17
CA ALA A 178 -2.89 10.00 13.91
C ALA A 178 -2.88 9.36 12.52
N VAL A 179 -2.43 10.11 11.50
CA VAL A 179 -2.31 9.60 10.14
C VAL A 179 -1.35 8.41 10.08
N ILE A 180 -0.14 8.55 10.63
CA ILE A 180 0.88 7.49 10.63
C ILE A 180 0.37 6.27 11.41
N LEU A 181 -0.22 6.45 12.59
CA LEU A 181 -0.73 5.35 13.41
C LEU A 181 -1.78 4.52 12.67
N VAL A 182 -2.77 5.20 12.06
CA VAL A 182 -3.84 4.54 11.31
C VAL A 182 -3.30 3.89 10.03
N MET A 183 -2.34 4.51 9.36
CA MET A 183 -1.64 3.91 8.22
C MET A 183 -0.92 2.63 8.63
N VAL A 184 -0.13 2.65 9.70
CA VAL A 184 0.58 1.46 10.19
C VAL A 184 -0.40 0.34 10.50
N TYR A 185 -1.45 0.62 11.27
CA TYR A 185 -2.50 -0.37 11.57
C TYR A 185 -3.15 -0.95 10.30
N THR A 186 -3.40 -0.11 9.29
CA THR A 186 -4.07 -0.53 8.05
C THR A 186 -3.17 -1.36 7.15
N TYR A 187 -1.89 -1.00 7.04
CA TYR A 187 -0.94 -1.60 6.11
C TYR A 187 -0.10 -2.72 6.70
N LEU A 188 -0.05 -2.85 8.03
CA LEU A 188 0.73 -3.88 8.73
C LEU A 188 0.43 -5.31 8.24
N PRO A 189 -0.81 -5.74 7.98
CA PRO A 189 -1.04 -7.06 7.42
C PRO A 189 -0.48 -7.25 6.00
N PHE A 190 -0.49 -6.19 5.17
CA PHE A 190 0.11 -6.23 3.82
C PHE A 190 1.64 -6.33 3.86
N MET A 191 2.28 -5.86 4.92
CA MET A 191 3.70 -6.09 5.17
C MET A 191 3.96 -7.53 5.67
N ILE A 192 3.12 -8.03 6.60
CA ILE A 192 3.31 -9.35 7.22
C ILE A 192 3.13 -10.49 6.21
N LEU A 193 2.10 -10.47 5.37
CA LEU A 193 1.76 -11.62 4.52
C LEU A 193 2.84 -11.97 3.50
N PRO A 194 3.39 -11.03 2.70
CA PRO A 194 4.49 -11.31 1.77
C PRO A 194 5.78 -11.70 2.50
N LEU A 195 6.09 -11.06 3.63
CA LEU A 195 7.24 -11.42 4.46
C LEU A 195 7.14 -12.85 4.97
N TYR A 196 5.99 -13.22 5.54
CA TYR A 196 5.74 -14.57 6.01
C TYR A 196 5.84 -15.59 4.87
N ALA A 197 5.22 -15.31 3.72
CA ALA A 197 5.24 -16.21 2.56
C ALA A 197 6.64 -16.40 1.97
N ASN A 198 7.54 -15.43 2.15
CA ASN A 198 8.95 -15.54 1.79
C ASN A 198 9.74 -16.30 2.87
N LEU A 199 9.61 -15.90 4.14
CA LEU A 199 10.32 -16.48 5.28
C LEU A 199 9.97 -17.96 5.50
N GLU A 200 8.73 -18.39 5.26
CA GLU A 200 8.32 -19.81 5.39
C GLU A 200 9.01 -20.71 4.35
N LYS A 201 9.47 -20.16 3.23
CA LYS A 201 10.16 -20.91 2.16
C LYS A 201 11.66 -21.01 2.39
N LEU A 202 12.22 -20.29 3.37
CA LEU A 202 13.65 -20.34 3.65
C LEU A 202 14.02 -21.69 4.25
N ASP A 203 15.11 -22.26 3.74
CA ASP A 203 15.66 -23.50 4.28
C ASP A 203 16.35 -23.21 5.62
N ASN A 204 15.85 -23.83 6.69
CA ASN A 204 16.42 -23.68 8.03
C ASN A 204 17.80 -24.31 8.15
N THR A 205 18.18 -25.25 7.27
CA THR A 205 19.51 -25.87 7.28
C THR A 205 20.63 -24.86 7.04
N LEU A 206 20.35 -23.77 6.31
CA LEU A 206 21.30 -22.66 6.13
C LEU A 206 21.62 -21.96 7.46
N ASN A 207 20.63 -21.83 8.33
CA ASN A 207 20.81 -21.23 9.65
C ASN A 207 21.60 -22.17 10.57
N GLU A 208 21.32 -23.48 10.49
CA GLU A 208 22.04 -24.51 11.25
C GLU A 208 23.51 -24.58 10.82
N ALA A 209 23.79 -24.65 9.53
CA ALA A 209 25.15 -24.67 8.98
C ALA A 209 25.96 -23.43 9.38
N ALA A 210 25.34 -22.24 9.41
CA ALA A 210 26.00 -21.03 9.86
C ALA A 210 26.35 -21.06 11.36
N MET A 211 25.47 -21.64 12.19
CA MET A 211 25.74 -21.84 13.62
C MET A 211 26.83 -22.89 13.86
N ASP A 212 26.88 -23.96 13.07
CA ASP A 212 27.92 -24.99 13.14
C ASP A 212 29.31 -24.43 12.80
N LEU A 213 29.37 -23.44 11.90
CA LEU A 213 30.58 -22.67 11.59
C LEU A 213 30.95 -21.63 12.67
N GLY A 214 30.23 -21.61 13.81
CA GLY A 214 30.52 -20.75 14.97
C GLY A 214 29.82 -19.38 14.95
N SER A 215 28.88 -19.15 14.03
CA SER A 215 28.13 -17.88 13.99
C SER A 215 27.09 -17.80 15.11
N ARG A 216 26.99 -16.63 15.76
CA ARG A 216 25.96 -16.38 16.78
C ARG A 216 24.59 -16.17 16.13
N PRO A 217 23.45 -16.43 16.82
CA PRO A 217 22.11 -16.27 16.24
C PRO A 217 21.82 -14.88 15.64
N SER A 218 22.38 -13.81 16.21
CA SER A 218 22.26 -12.45 15.66
C SER A 218 23.05 -12.24 14.38
N GLN A 219 24.19 -12.92 14.21
CA GLN A 219 24.99 -12.92 12.98
C GLN A 219 24.27 -13.73 11.90
N VAL A 220 23.79 -14.93 12.23
CA VAL A 220 22.99 -15.76 11.31
C VAL A 220 21.77 -15.00 10.80
N PHE A 221 21.08 -14.28 11.69
CA PHE A 221 19.97 -13.43 11.29
C PHE A 221 20.38 -12.35 10.28
N ARG A 222 21.46 -11.62 10.56
CA ARG A 222 21.92 -10.50 9.74
C ARG A 222 22.51 -10.95 8.40
N ASP A 223 23.21 -12.08 8.39
CA ASP A 223 24.03 -12.52 7.26
C ASP A 223 23.30 -13.55 6.39
N VAL A 224 22.33 -14.28 6.93
CA VAL A 224 21.56 -15.32 6.21
C VAL A 224 20.09 -14.95 6.11
N THR A 225 19.38 -14.83 7.23
CA THR A 225 17.91 -14.66 7.21
C THR A 225 17.50 -13.32 6.56
N LEU A 226 18.13 -12.21 6.95
CA LEU A 226 17.75 -10.88 6.49
C LEU A 226 17.98 -10.70 4.98
N PRO A 227 19.14 -11.03 4.38
CA PRO A 227 19.36 -10.91 2.93
C PRO A 227 18.41 -11.80 2.11
N LEU A 228 18.16 -13.03 2.59
CA LEU A 228 17.24 -13.95 1.91
C LEU A 228 15.77 -13.50 2.01
N SER A 229 15.43 -12.71 3.03
CA SER A 229 14.09 -12.15 3.21
C SER A 229 13.81 -10.86 2.40
N VAL A 230 14.83 -10.27 1.78
CA VAL A 230 14.72 -8.99 1.03
C VAL A 230 13.61 -9.00 -0.03
N PRO A 231 13.42 -10.06 -0.85
CA PRO A 231 12.30 -10.10 -1.80
C PRO A 231 10.93 -10.00 -1.11
N GLY A 232 10.81 -10.55 0.11
CA GLY A 232 9.61 -10.40 0.94
C GLY A 232 9.43 -8.99 1.49
N ILE A 233 10.52 -8.33 1.89
CA ILE A 233 10.52 -6.93 2.34
C ILE A 233 10.06 -6.01 1.20
N ILE A 234 10.62 -6.19 0.00
CA ILE A 234 10.28 -5.39 -1.19
C ILE A 234 8.84 -5.64 -1.63
N ALA A 235 8.34 -6.87 -1.51
CA ALA A 235 6.96 -7.19 -1.86
C ALA A 235 5.92 -6.60 -0.88
N GLY A 236 6.31 -6.37 0.38
CA GLY A 236 5.43 -5.83 1.42
C GLY A 236 5.51 -4.30 1.60
N GLY A 237 6.56 -3.65 1.09
CA GLY A 237 6.88 -2.24 1.29
C GLY A 237 6.69 -1.34 0.08
#